data_AF-A0A0Q0GCG6-F1
#
_entry.id   AF-A0A0Q0GCG6-F1
#
_cell.length_a   1.000
_cell.length_b   1.000
_cell.length_c   1.000
_cell.angle_alpha   90.00
_cell.angle_beta   90.00
_cell.angle_gamma   90.00
#
_symmetry.space_group_name_H-M   'P 1'
#
loop_
_entity.id
_entity.type
_entity.pdbx_description
1 polymer ?
#
loop_
_entity_poly.entity_id
_entity_poly.type
_entity_poly.pdbx_seq_one_letter_code
_entity_poly.pdbx_strand_id
1 'polypeptide(L)'
;MSNKPPHILEFLPKRYTLWGLLCLSLVFAIFVIIWSRAPEYRPLVQDMRLVNAVKIVDVLDVEEIPYKADIKNHILYVDVLHSDQARLALAKVGFVFDYPNKDTFSSIPQACALLESQEAKENRPIHQTEWFLRLVRIITAAIVLITLILVVVRPILKNLILEDNNKD
;
A
#
# COMPACT_ATOMS: atom_id res chain seq x y z
N MET A 1 -34.19 27.56 -52.57
CA MET A 1 -32.79 27.11 -52.52
C MET A 1 -32.41 26.78 -51.08
N SER A 2 -31.79 25.62 -50.87
CA SER A 2 -31.52 24.95 -49.60
C SER A 2 -30.74 25.80 -48.57
N ASN A 3 -31.37 26.11 -47.43
CA ASN A 3 -30.72 26.69 -46.26
C ASN A 3 -29.91 25.58 -45.55
N LYS A 4 -28.60 25.57 -45.74
CA LYS A 4 -27.70 24.68 -45.01
C LYS A 4 -27.59 25.22 -43.57
N PRO A 5 -27.87 24.43 -42.53
CA PRO A 5 -27.82 24.95 -41.17
C PRO A 5 -26.40 25.37 -40.81
N PRO A 6 -26.23 26.41 -39.98
CA PRO A 6 -24.92 26.87 -39.57
C PRO A 6 -24.22 25.76 -38.77
N HIS A 7 -23.01 25.41 -39.22
CA HIS A 7 -22.11 24.47 -38.56
C HIS A 7 -21.61 25.06 -37.22
N ILE A 8 -22.46 25.07 -36.19
CA ILE A 8 -22.17 25.62 -34.85
C ILE A 8 -21.57 24.55 -33.91
N LEU A 9 -21.53 23.29 -34.35
CA LEU A 9 -21.12 22.12 -33.54
C LEU A 9 -19.62 21.74 -33.60
N GLU A 10 -18.77 22.50 -34.31
CA GLU A 10 -17.31 22.24 -34.36
C GLU A 10 -16.46 23.23 -33.55
N PHE A 11 -17.08 24.07 -32.72
CA PHE A 11 -16.38 25.05 -31.87
C PHE A 11 -16.07 24.57 -30.45
N LEU A 12 -16.21 23.26 -30.18
CA LEU A 12 -15.86 22.66 -28.89
C LEU A 12 -14.42 22.08 -28.96
N PRO A 13 -13.54 22.40 -28.00
CA PRO A 13 -12.40 23.26 -28.33
C PRO A 13 -11.08 22.48 -28.24
N LYS A 14 -10.32 22.42 -29.34
CA LYS A 14 -9.02 21.71 -29.47
C LYS A 14 -7.98 22.03 -28.38
N ARG A 15 -8.18 23.10 -27.62
CA ARG A 15 -7.32 23.49 -26.49
C ARG A 15 -7.64 22.72 -25.20
N TYR A 16 -8.90 22.40 -24.91
CA TYR A 16 -9.24 21.69 -23.66
C TYR A 16 -8.94 20.19 -23.71
N THR A 17 -8.77 19.61 -24.90
CA THR A 17 -8.26 18.24 -25.03
C THR A 17 -6.84 18.11 -24.49
N LEU A 18 -6.00 19.13 -24.64
CA LEU A 18 -4.64 19.16 -24.06
C LEU A 18 -4.68 19.33 -22.53
N TRP A 19 -5.53 20.22 -22.02
CA TRP A 19 -5.67 20.45 -20.57
C TRP A 19 -6.33 19.25 -19.86
N GLY A 20 -7.31 18.59 -20.49
CA GLY A 20 -7.95 17.39 -19.95
C GLY A 20 -7.00 16.21 -19.80
N LEU A 21 -6.10 16.01 -20.76
CA LEU A 21 -5.06 14.97 -20.69
C LEU A 21 -4.04 15.24 -19.58
N LEU A 22 -3.65 16.50 -19.37
CA LEU A 22 -2.72 16.89 -18.31
C LEU A 22 -3.33 16.65 -16.92
N CYS A 23 -4.57 17.09 -16.70
CA CYS A 23 -5.26 16.89 -15.43
C CYS A 23 -5.48 15.40 -15.13
N LEU A 24 -5.87 14.61 -16.14
CA LEU A 24 -6.05 13.17 -15.99
C LEU A 24 -4.75 12.48 -15.54
N SER A 25 -3.60 12.92 -16.07
CA SER A 25 -2.29 12.41 -15.66
C SER A 25 -1.92 12.79 -14.23
N LEU A 26 -2.21 14.02 -13.80
CA LEU A 26 -1.88 14.48 -12.45
C LEU A 26 -2.70 13.72 -11.40
N VAL A 27 -3.99 13.49 -11.67
CA VAL A 27 -4.89 12.70 -10.81
C VAL A 27 -4.39 11.25 -10.70
N PHE A 28 -3.93 10.66 -11.80
CA PHE A 28 -3.42 9.30 -11.82
C PHE A 28 -2.15 9.13 -10.97
N ALA A 29 -1.24 10.11 -11.00
CA ALA A 29 -0.03 10.10 -10.17
C ALA A 29 -0.36 10.14 -8.67
N ILE A 30 -1.31 10.97 -8.28
CA ILE A 30 -1.76 11.10 -6.88
C ILE A 30 -2.44 9.80 -6.40
N PHE A 31 -3.27 9.18 -7.25
CA PHE A 31 -3.93 7.91 -6.96
C PHE A 31 -2.93 6.79 -6.66
N VAL A 32 -1.85 6.70 -7.45
CA VAL A 32 -0.78 5.69 -7.23
C VAL A 32 -0.08 5.88 -5.89
N ILE A 33 0.19 7.12 -5.49
CA ILE A 33 0.87 7.41 -4.20
C ILE A 33 -0.01 6.96 -3.02
N ILE A 34 -1.32 7.21 -3.09
CA ILE A 34 -2.29 6.81 -2.06
C ILE A 34 -2.46 5.30 -2.01
N TRP A 35 -2.60 4.63 -3.16
CA TRP A 35 -2.72 3.18 -3.22
C TRP A 35 -1.45 2.47 -2.73
N SER A 36 -0.31 3.14 -2.80
CA SER A 36 0.97 2.59 -2.36
C SER A 36 1.18 2.57 -0.83
N ARG A 37 0.24 3.06 -0.02
CA ARG A 37 0.37 3.09 1.45
C ARG A 37 -0.32 1.86 2.07
N ALA A 38 0.45 0.83 2.43
CA ALA A 38 -0.06 -0.29 3.23
C ALA A 38 0.42 -0.15 4.69
N PRO A 39 -0.47 -0.14 5.70
CA PRO A 39 -0.08 -0.19 7.10
C PRO A 39 0.44 -1.58 7.46
N GLU A 40 1.63 -1.62 8.04
CA GLU A 40 2.27 -2.85 8.49
C GLU A 40 1.81 -3.16 9.92
N TYR A 41 1.16 -4.33 10.13
CA TYR A 41 0.67 -4.75 11.43
C TYR A 41 1.59 -5.81 12.03
N ARG A 42 2.05 -5.58 13.26
CA ARG A 42 2.93 -6.51 13.97
C ARG A 42 2.19 -7.12 15.16
N PRO A 43 2.40 -8.43 15.48
CA PRO A 43 1.85 -9.02 16.68
C PRO A 43 2.45 -8.32 17.91
N LEU A 44 1.59 -7.74 18.74
CA LEU A 44 1.95 -7.13 20.01
C LEU A 44 1.97 -8.17 21.14
N VAL A 45 1.03 -9.12 21.12
CA VAL A 45 0.89 -10.18 22.12
C VAL A 45 0.61 -11.50 21.43
N GLN A 46 1.47 -12.51 21.63
CA GLN A 46 1.32 -13.84 21.01
C GLN A 46 0.56 -14.85 21.88
N ASP A 47 0.42 -14.60 23.19
CA ASP A 47 -0.31 -15.47 24.12
C ASP A 47 -1.22 -14.65 25.05
N MET A 48 -2.46 -14.43 24.63
CA MET A 48 -3.52 -13.79 25.45
C MET A 48 -4.06 -14.70 26.57
N ARG A 49 -3.56 -15.93 26.72
CA ARG A 49 -4.03 -16.88 27.75
C ARG A 49 -3.45 -16.61 29.14
N LEU A 50 -2.31 -15.92 29.22
CA LEU A 50 -1.64 -15.59 30.49
C LEU A 50 -1.98 -14.18 31.01
N VAL A 51 -2.59 -13.33 30.17
CA VAL A 51 -2.91 -11.93 30.48
C VAL A 51 -4.37 -11.65 30.14
N ASN A 52 -5.12 -11.03 31.05
CA ASN A 52 -6.53 -10.71 30.83
C ASN A 52 -6.69 -9.81 29.58
N ALA A 53 -7.04 -10.41 28.44
CA ALA A 53 -7.17 -9.73 27.15
C ALA A 53 -8.08 -8.50 27.20
N VAL A 54 -9.14 -8.57 28.01
CA VAL A 54 -10.07 -7.47 28.28
C VAL A 54 -9.34 -6.23 28.79
N LYS A 55 -8.42 -6.41 29.74
CA LYS A 55 -7.69 -5.29 30.36
C LYS A 55 -6.65 -4.67 29.41
N ILE A 56 -6.09 -5.47 28.50
CA ILE A 56 -5.17 -4.98 27.46
C ILE A 56 -5.94 -4.13 26.45
N VAL A 57 -7.11 -4.61 26.03
CA VAL A 57 -8.02 -3.89 25.13
C VAL A 57 -8.47 -2.57 25.75
N ASP A 58 -8.89 -2.57 27.01
CA ASP A 58 -9.31 -1.34 27.71
C ASP A 58 -8.20 -0.27 27.70
N VAL A 59 -6.94 -0.66 27.92
CA VAL A 59 -5.81 0.28 27.90
C VAL A 59 -5.54 0.82 26.50
N LEU A 60 -5.67 -0.02 25.48
CA LEU A 60 -5.47 0.40 24.09
C LEU A 60 -6.59 1.32 23.60
N ASP A 61 -7.83 1.06 24.00
CA ASP A 61 -8.98 1.92 23.70
C ASP A 61 -8.82 3.29 24.40
N VAL A 62 -8.38 3.31 25.66
CA VAL A 62 -8.16 4.57 26.42
C VAL A 62 -7.05 5.42 25.81
N GLU A 63 -5.99 4.81 25.30
CA GLU A 63 -4.86 5.50 24.66
C GLU A 63 -5.08 5.75 23.16
N GLU A 64 -6.30 5.46 22.65
CA GLU A 64 -6.71 5.62 21.24
C GLU A 64 -5.78 4.90 20.23
N ILE A 65 -5.25 3.74 20.63
CA ILE A 65 -4.31 2.98 19.82
C ILE A 65 -5.08 1.98 18.94
N PRO A 66 -4.96 2.03 17.59
CA PRO A 66 -5.65 1.10 16.73
C PRO A 66 -5.07 -0.32 16.87
N TYR A 67 -5.92 -1.28 17.23
CA TYR A 67 -5.57 -2.69 17.34
C TYR A 67 -6.50 -3.59 16.50
N LYS A 68 -6.02 -4.79 16.19
CA LYS A 68 -6.80 -5.88 15.60
C LYS A 68 -6.63 -7.11 16.47
N ALA A 69 -7.73 -7.61 17.04
CA ALA A 69 -7.73 -8.85 17.81
C ALA A 69 -8.10 -10.04 16.91
N ASP A 70 -7.18 -10.99 16.75
CA ASP A 70 -7.49 -12.29 16.15
C ASP A 70 -7.82 -13.29 17.25
N ILE A 71 -9.13 -13.51 17.45
CA ILE A 71 -9.65 -14.42 18.49
C ILE A 71 -9.27 -15.88 18.20
N LYS A 72 -9.07 -16.26 16.93
CA LYS A 72 -8.74 -17.65 16.57
C LYS A 72 -7.32 -17.99 17.02
N ASN A 73 -6.40 -17.06 16.76
CA ASN A 73 -4.98 -17.24 17.09
C ASN A 73 -4.61 -16.70 18.47
N HIS A 74 -5.53 -16.01 19.18
CA HIS A 74 -5.28 -15.36 20.47
C HIS A 74 -4.16 -14.30 20.41
N ILE A 75 -4.03 -13.64 19.25
CA ILE A 75 -2.99 -12.65 18.98
C ILE A 75 -3.63 -11.27 18.87
N LEU A 76 -3.02 -10.29 19.53
CA LEU A 76 -3.33 -8.87 19.31
C LEU A 76 -2.32 -8.28 18.34
N TYR A 77 -2.80 -7.69 17.26
CA TYR A 77 -1.98 -6.93 16.33
C TYR A 77 -2.16 -5.44 16.59
N VAL A 78 -1.06 -4.70 16.54
CA VAL A 78 -1.05 -3.24 16.59
C VAL A 78 -0.24 -2.71 15.41
N ASP A 79 -0.59 -1.53 14.93
CA ASP A 79 0.15 -0.85 13.88
C ASP A 79 1.60 -0.59 14.33
N VAL A 80 2.58 -0.84 13.46
CA VAL A 80 4.00 -0.64 13.77
C VAL A 80 4.29 0.79 14.24
N LEU A 81 3.55 1.79 13.74
CA LEU A 81 3.72 3.18 14.15
C LEU A 81 3.40 3.41 15.64
N HIS A 82 2.52 2.58 16.22
CA HIS A 82 2.02 2.76 17.59
C HIS A 82 2.44 1.62 18.54
N SER A 83 3.24 0.65 18.08
CA SER A 83 3.58 -0.52 18.90
C SER A 83 4.42 -0.19 20.13
N ASP A 84 5.34 0.78 20.02
CA ASP A 84 6.17 1.19 21.16
C ASP A 84 5.36 1.94 22.22
N GLN A 85 4.45 2.81 21.77
CA GLN A 85 3.52 3.50 22.66
C GLN A 85 2.57 2.50 23.33
N ALA A 86 2.06 1.51 22.59
CA ALA A 86 1.22 0.46 23.15
C ALA A 86 1.93 -0.32 24.26
N ARG A 87 3.20 -0.70 24.04
CA ARG A 87 4.01 -1.39 25.05
C ARG A 87 4.25 -0.52 26.28
N LEU A 88 4.53 0.77 26.08
CA LEU A 88 4.71 1.71 27.17
C LEU A 88 3.42 1.91 27.97
N ALA A 89 2.27 2.08 27.31
CA ALA A 89 0.96 2.21 27.93
C ALA A 89 0.61 0.98 28.76
N LEU A 90 0.86 -0.21 28.21
CA LEU A 90 0.63 -1.48 28.92
C LEU A 90 1.58 -1.62 30.12
N ALA A 91 2.84 -1.24 29.98
CA ALA A 91 3.80 -1.23 31.08
C ALA A 91 3.38 -0.28 32.22
N LYS A 92 2.79 0.89 31.91
CA LYS A 92 2.26 1.83 32.92
C LYS A 92 1.18 1.18 33.80
N VAL A 93 0.40 0.25 33.25
CA VAL A 93 -0.69 -0.46 33.95
C VAL A 93 -0.19 -1.76 34.61
N GLY A 94 1.11 -2.02 34.53
CA GLY A 94 1.76 -3.19 35.14
C GLY A 94 1.81 -4.41 34.25
N PHE A 95 1.49 -4.27 32.95
CA PHE A 95 1.71 -5.33 31.97
C PHE A 95 3.09 -5.20 31.36
N VAL A 96 4.04 -5.93 31.93
CA VAL A 96 5.37 -6.11 31.34
C VAL A 96 5.36 -7.44 30.60
N PHE A 97 5.55 -7.39 29.29
CA PHE A 97 5.74 -8.60 28.50
C PHE A 97 7.14 -9.15 28.80
N ASP A 98 7.20 -10.29 29.50
CA ASP A 98 8.44 -11.01 29.68
C ASP A 98 8.93 -11.47 28.31
N TYR A 99 9.98 -10.81 27.82
CA TYR A 99 10.75 -11.35 26.72
C TYR A 99 11.36 -12.67 27.19
N PRO A 100 11.37 -13.71 26.34
CA PRO A 100 11.95 -14.99 26.71
C PRO A 100 13.32 -14.75 27.33
N ASN A 101 13.48 -15.27 28.55
CA ASN A 101 14.67 -15.02 29.36
C ASN A 101 15.92 -15.30 28.52
N LYS A 102 16.95 -14.49 28.67
CA LYS A 102 18.20 -14.63 27.90
C LYS A 102 18.83 -16.02 28.02
N ASP A 103 18.53 -16.72 29.10
CA ASP A 103 19.00 -18.08 29.37
C ASP A 103 18.30 -19.12 28.47
N THR A 104 17.11 -18.80 27.94
CA THR A 104 16.38 -19.58 26.92
C THR A 104 17.03 -19.47 25.54
N PHE A 105 17.97 -18.55 25.32
CA PHE A 105 18.68 -18.44 24.03
C PHE A 105 19.64 -19.60 23.75
N SER A 106 19.91 -20.49 24.72
CA SER A 106 20.70 -21.70 24.48
C SER A 106 20.07 -22.64 23.45
N SER A 107 18.74 -22.57 23.25
CA SER A 107 18.03 -23.36 22.26
C SER A 107 17.77 -22.60 20.96
N ILE A 108 18.32 -21.40 20.76
CA ILE A 108 18.22 -20.66 19.48
C ILE A 108 18.59 -21.55 18.28
N PRO A 109 19.67 -22.37 18.32
CA PRO A 109 19.96 -23.28 17.22
C PRO A 109 18.86 -24.33 16.97
N GLN A 110 18.23 -24.86 18.04
CA GLN A 110 17.11 -25.81 17.90
C GLN A 110 15.81 -25.12 17.48
N ALA A 111 15.51 -23.93 17.98
CA ALA A 111 14.35 -23.14 17.57
C ALA A 111 14.47 -22.72 16.11
N CYS A 112 15.65 -22.30 15.66
CA CYS A 112 15.93 -22.05 14.23
C CYS A 112 15.75 -23.32 13.40
N ALA A 113 16.27 -24.48 13.84
CA ALA A 113 16.08 -25.75 13.12
C ALA A 113 14.60 -26.18 13.05
N LEU A 114 13.81 -25.92 14.10
CA LEU A 114 12.37 -26.15 14.10
C LEU A 114 11.64 -25.17 13.18
N LEU A 115 11.97 -23.89 13.19
CA LEU A 115 11.39 -22.88 12.30
C LEU A 115 11.74 -23.18 10.83
N GLU A 116 12.98 -23.57 10.53
CA GLU A 116 13.41 -23.99 9.19
C GLU A 116 12.66 -25.25 8.73
N SER A 117 12.34 -26.16 9.67
CA SER A 117 11.47 -27.31 9.38
C SER A 117 9.98 -26.94 9.20
N GLN A 118 9.53 -25.82 9.78
CA GLN A 118 8.17 -25.28 9.61
C GLN A 118 8.03 -24.46 8.32
N GLU A 119 9.09 -23.74 7.92
CA GLU A 119 9.15 -23.01 6.64
C GLU A 119 9.09 -23.95 5.43
N ALA A 120 9.53 -25.21 5.57
CA ALA A 120 9.41 -26.22 4.52
C ALA A 120 7.97 -26.72 4.27
N LYS A 121 7.00 -26.40 5.14
CA LYS A 121 5.59 -26.83 5.00
C LYS A 121 4.59 -25.67 4.98
N GLU A 122 5.05 -24.43 4.86
CA GLU A 122 4.18 -23.29 4.64
C GLU A 122 4.21 -22.96 3.14
N ASN A 123 3.22 -23.45 2.40
CA ASN A 123 2.98 -23.00 1.02
C ASN A 123 2.61 -21.51 1.06
N ARG A 124 3.59 -20.62 1.21
CA ARG A 124 3.41 -19.18 1.05
C ARG A 124 2.86 -18.99 -0.37
N PRO A 125 1.59 -18.55 -0.51
CA PRO A 125 1.01 -18.36 -1.83
C PRO A 125 1.90 -17.39 -2.60
N ILE A 126 2.10 -17.65 -3.91
CA ILE A 126 3.05 -16.86 -4.72
C ILE A 126 2.78 -15.34 -4.67
N HIS A 127 1.54 -14.94 -4.37
CA HIS A 127 1.11 -13.55 -4.20
C HIS A 127 1.47 -12.90 -2.84
N GLN A 128 1.84 -13.67 -1.81
CA GLN A 128 2.29 -13.14 -0.50
C GLN A 128 3.82 -12.94 -0.43
N THR A 129 4.52 -13.00 -1.56
CA THR A 129 5.98 -12.86 -1.60
C THR A 129 6.41 -11.41 -1.79
N GLU A 130 7.50 -11.02 -1.12
CA GLU A 130 8.06 -9.65 -1.15
C GLU A 130 8.49 -9.20 -2.54
N TRP A 131 8.86 -10.13 -3.42
CA TRP A 131 9.21 -9.82 -4.81
C TRP A 131 7.96 -9.57 -5.67
N PHE A 132 6.82 -10.19 -5.36
CA PHE A 132 5.57 -10.02 -6.09
C PHE A 132 4.96 -8.62 -5.88
N LEU A 133 4.85 -8.17 -4.62
CA LEU A 133 4.40 -6.80 -4.32
C LEU A 133 5.34 -5.75 -4.92
N ARG A 134 6.65 -6.03 -4.90
CA ARG A 134 7.66 -5.18 -5.52
C ARG A 134 7.45 -5.07 -7.04
N LEU A 135 7.18 -6.18 -7.74
CA LEU A 135 6.90 -6.15 -9.19
C LEU A 135 5.59 -5.44 -9.52
N VAL A 136 4.51 -5.69 -8.78
CA VAL A 136 3.22 -5.00 -9.01
C VAL A 136 3.42 -3.49 -8.92
N ARG A 137 4.18 -3.01 -7.94
CA ARG A 137 4.49 -1.58 -7.78
C ARG A 137 5.30 -1.03 -8.96
N ILE A 138 6.29 -1.77 -9.45
CA ILE A 138 7.09 -1.37 -10.63
C ILE A 138 6.21 -1.37 -11.89
N ILE A 139 5.38 -2.38 -12.09
CA ILE A 139 4.47 -2.50 -13.24
C ILE A 139 3.47 -1.34 -13.25
N THR A 140 2.83 -1.03 -12.11
CA THR A 140 1.91 0.10 -12.01
C THR A 140 2.61 1.42 -12.31
N ALA A 141 3.81 1.64 -11.78
CA ALA A 141 4.59 2.84 -12.08
C ALA A 141 4.99 2.93 -13.57
N ALA A 142 5.41 1.81 -14.18
CA ALA A 142 5.80 1.75 -15.57
C ALA A 142 4.61 1.98 -16.52
N ILE A 143 3.44 1.41 -16.24
CA ILE A 143 2.23 1.61 -17.04
C ILE A 143 1.82 3.08 -17.04
N VAL A 144 1.90 3.76 -15.88
CA VAL A 144 1.60 5.19 -15.79
C VAL A 144 2.61 6.02 -16.56
N LEU A 145 3.91 5.71 -16.44
CA LEU A 145 4.96 6.39 -17.21
C LEU A 145 4.77 6.20 -18.72
N ILE A 146 4.46 4.99 -19.17
CA ILE A 146 4.20 4.68 -20.59
C ILE A 146 2.96 5.45 -21.08
N THR A 147 1.91 5.50 -20.28
CA THR A 147 0.68 6.24 -20.61
C THR A 147 0.96 7.74 -20.74
N LEU A 148 1.72 8.33 -19.80
CA LEU A 148 2.16 9.73 -19.84
C LEU A 148 2.93 10.03 -21.14
N ILE A 149 3.90 9.17 -21.49
CA ILE A 149 4.70 9.32 -22.69
C ILE A 149 3.82 9.25 -23.94
N LEU A 150 2.99 8.22 -24.10
CA LEU A 150 2.15 8.08 -25.30
C LEU A 150 1.13 9.20 -25.47
N VAL A 151 0.55 9.65 -24.37
CA VAL A 151 -0.41 10.76 -24.33
C VAL A 151 0.23 12.08 -24.76
N VAL A 152 1.49 12.33 -24.43
CA VAL A 152 2.22 13.57 -24.76
C VAL A 152 2.97 13.46 -26.09
N VAL A 153 3.50 12.28 -26.43
CA VAL A 153 4.22 12.04 -27.69
C VAL A 153 3.26 12.12 -28.88
N ARG A 154 2.06 11.51 -28.78
CA ARG A 154 1.09 11.58 -29.89
C ARG A 154 0.74 13.00 -30.33
N PRO A 155 0.42 13.97 -29.46
CA PRO A 155 0.08 15.33 -29.87
C PRO A 155 1.27 16.11 -30.43
N ILE A 156 2.47 15.97 -29.84
CA ILE A 156 3.67 16.67 -30.35
C ILE A 156 4.07 16.12 -31.72
N LEU A 157 4.06 14.80 -31.90
CA LEU A 157 4.43 14.15 -33.15
C LEU A 157 3.48 14.53 -34.29
N LYS A 158 2.18 14.66 -34.01
CA LYS A 158 1.19 15.11 -34.99
C LYS A 158 1.45 16.55 -35.44
N ASN A 159 1.81 17.45 -34.52
CA ASN A 159 2.09 18.83 -34.89
C ASN A 159 3.35 18.96 -35.76
N LEU A 160 4.38 18.15 -35.51
CA LEU A 160 5.65 18.22 -36.26
C LEU A 160 5.58 17.55 -37.64
N ILE A 161 4.78 16.50 -37.82
CA ILE A 161 4.66 15.81 -39.11
C ILE A 161 3.63 16.49 -40.04
N LEU A 162 2.60 17.13 -39.49
CA LEU A 162 1.53 17.77 -40.28
C LEU A 162 1.92 19.16 -40.81
N GLU A 163 2.87 19.85 -40.19
CA GLU A 163 3.29 21.20 -40.61
C GLU A 163 4.30 21.19 -41.77
N ASP A 164 4.98 20.07 -42.00
CA ASP A 164 5.91 19.87 -43.14
C ASP A 164 5.17 19.60 -44.46
N ASN A 165 3.94 19.07 -44.42
CA ASN A 165 3.12 18.74 -45.61
C ASN A 165 2.17 19.86 -46.07
N ASN A 166 2.17 21.02 -45.40
CA ASN A 166 1.26 22.15 -45.69
C ASN A 166 2.04 23.43 -46.04
N LYS A 167 3.24 23.25 -46.61
CA LYS A 167 4.17 24.32 -46.97
C LYS A 167 4.50 24.34 -48.47
N ASP A 168 3.65 23.72 -49.28
CA ASP A 168 3.61 23.84 -50.74
C ASP A 168 2.32 24.57 -51.16
#